data_AF-A0AA96MG51-F1
#
_entry.id   AF-A0AA96MG51-F1
#
_cell.length_a   1.000
_cell.length_b   1.000
_cell.length_c   1.000
_cell.angle_alpha   90.00
_cell.angle_beta   90.00
_cell.angle_gamma   90.00
#
_symmetry.space_group_name_H-M   'P 1'
#
loop_
_entity.id
_entity.type
_entity.pdbx_description
1 polymer ?
#
loop_
_entity_poly.entity_id
_entity_poly.type
_entity_poly.pdbx_seq_one_letter_code
_entity_poly.pdbx_strand_id
1 'polypeptide(L)'
;MYCVEVLDVLNRYELDSAVFGEDEYLIIDGIMNQDLKKHINKSNQADLVIIHRMVNYQIPVAISTKISYIRPKGKEEELFLICIPYKEHSDFIIMFDKHKSLFADNDYYLHYLANDLNMLDLIEKVMACSDDWWINPSVYKNLSEDKKKVFVDDLKFGTVDIFKLYDISIFDDLRIQLINKYKKCEGIPSELIELHEKRIHQLPLRDNDELRKEELNKKLMAPFLDFWRE
;
A
#
# COMPACT_ATOMS: atom_id res chain seq x y z
N MET A 1 -12.30 11.73 6.64
CA MET A 1 -12.79 10.52 7.33
C MET A 1 -13.45 9.65 6.28
N TYR A 2 -12.76 8.61 5.82
CA TYR A 2 -13.27 7.72 4.77
C TYR A 2 -13.87 6.49 5.43
N CYS A 3 -15.20 6.37 5.41
CA CYS A 3 -15.92 5.19 5.86
C CYS A 3 -16.31 4.40 4.60
N VAL A 4 -15.63 3.28 4.35
CA VAL A 4 -15.97 2.34 3.26
C VAL A 4 -16.24 0.99 3.92
N GLU A 5 -17.39 0.40 3.62
CA GLU A 5 -17.76 -0.91 4.17
C GLU A 5 -16.81 -2.01 3.67
N VAL A 6 -15.92 -2.46 4.57
CA VAL A 6 -14.83 -3.42 4.30
C VAL A 6 -15.32 -4.82 3.86
N LEU A 7 -16.59 -5.15 4.11
CA LEU A 7 -17.14 -6.49 3.84
C LEU A 7 -17.20 -6.83 2.34
N ASP A 8 -17.38 -5.83 1.48
CA ASP A 8 -17.52 -6.02 0.03
C ASP A 8 -16.15 -6.06 -0.70
N VAL A 9 -15.09 -5.70 0.04
CA VAL A 9 -13.70 -5.59 -0.44
C VAL A 9 -12.96 -6.92 -0.28
N LEU A 10 -13.24 -7.70 0.77
CA LEU A 10 -12.64 -9.02 0.99
C LEU A 10 -13.05 -10.04 -0.07
N ASN A 11 -14.26 -9.93 -0.64
CA ASN A 11 -14.75 -10.83 -1.69
C ASN A 11 -14.23 -10.51 -3.11
N ARG A 12 -13.58 -9.34 -3.32
CA ARG A 12 -13.09 -8.91 -4.64
C ARG A 12 -11.60 -9.16 -4.87
N TYR A 13 -10.85 -9.48 -3.82
CA TYR A 13 -9.57 -10.16 -4.01
C TYR A 13 -9.94 -11.62 -4.23
N GLU A 14 -9.67 -12.16 -5.42
CA GLU A 14 -9.65 -13.61 -5.69
C GLU A 14 -8.54 -14.28 -4.85
N LEU A 15 -8.60 -14.12 -3.52
CA LEU A 15 -7.94 -14.95 -2.55
C LEU A 15 -8.79 -16.22 -2.55
N ASP A 16 -8.46 -17.15 -3.45
CA ASP A 16 -8.99 -18.50 -3.39
C ASP A 16 -8.93 -18.97 -1.94
N SER A 17 -10.09 -19.37 -1.45
CA SER A 17 -10.34 -19.83 -0.09
C SER A 17 -9.29 -20.86 0.33
N ALA A 18 -8.29 -20.43 1.06
CA ALA A 18 -7.45 -21.33 1.82
C ALA A 18 -8.10 -21.48 3.20
N VAL A 19 -9.09 -22.36 3.26
CA VAL A 19 -9.66 -22.86 4.51
C VAL A 19 -8.55 -23.59 5.24
N PHE A 20 -7.98 -22.98 6.27
CA PHE A 20 -7.11 -23.67 7.21
C PHE A 20 -7.80 -23.70 8.56
N GLY A 21 -7.97 -24.93 9.04
CA GLY A 21 -8.77 -25.26 10.22
C GLY A 21 -8.27 -24.58 11.48
N GLU A 22 -9.19 -24.48 12.44
CA GLU A 22 -8.88 -24.14 13.82
C GLU A 22 -7.81 -25.12 14.34
N ASP A 23 -6.85 -24.53 15.06
CA ASP A 23 -5.70 -25.15 15.72
C ASP A 23 -4.41 -25.35 14.89
N GLU A 24 -3.34 -24.71 15.40
CA GLU A 24 -1.92 -24.75 14.97
C GLU A 24 -1.56 -24.05 13.65
N TYR A 25 -1.14 -22.79 13.72
CA TYR A 25 -0.56 -22.08 12.57
C TYR A 25 0.77 -22.70 12.13
N LEU A 26 0.70 -23.35 10.97
CA LEU A 26 1.82 -23.82 10.18
C LEU A 26 2.59 -22.60 9.63
N ILE A 27 3.85 -22.49 10.03
CA ILE A 27 4.83 -21.61 9.38
C ILE A 27 4.99 -22.13 7.94
N ILE A 28 4.56 -21.35 6.94
CA ILE A 28 4.89 -21.63 5.54
C ILE A 28 6.37 -21.29 5.35
N ASP A 29 7.23 -22.28 5.60
CA ASP A 29 8.61 -22.31 5.15
C ASP A 29 8.61 -22.46 3.61
N GLY A 30 8.63 -21.31 2.93
CA GLY A 30 8.75 -21.23 1.49
C GLY A 30 9.25 -19.86 1.08
N ILE A 31 10.57 -19.68 1.13
CA ILE A 31 11.29 -18.44 0.78
C ILE A 31 11.09 -17.28 1.78
N MET A 32 10.92 -17.57 3.07
CA MET A 32 11.26 -16.59 4.11
C MET A 32 12.73 -16.73 4.47
N ASN A 33 13.51 -15.72 4.08
CA ASN A 33 14.90 -15.59 4.51
C ASN A 33 14.95 -15.60 6.05
N GLN A 34 15.67 -16.54 6.66
CA GLN A 34 15.77 -16.69 8.12
C GLN A 34 16.23 -15.41 8.83
N ASP A 35 16.80 -14.46 8.08
CA ASP A 35 17.24 -13.15 8.54
C ASP A 35 16.10 -12.16 8.87
N LEU A 36 14.90 -12.31 8.28
CA LEU A 36 13.74 -11.47 8.63
C LEU A 36 13.20 -11.77 10.03
N LYS A 37 13.32 -13.02 10.50
CA LYS A 37 12.90 -13.41 11.87
C LYS A 37 13.73 -12.72 12.96
N LYS A 38 14.96 -12.27 12.66
CA LYS A 38 15.85 -11.60 13.63
C LYS A 38 15.50 -10.14 13.92
N HIS A 39 14.70 -9.48 13.08
CA HIS A 39 14.48 -8.03 13.15
C HIS A 39 13.14 -7.64 13.80
N ILE A 40 12.36 -8.60 14.30
CA ILE A 40 11.10 -8.33 15.00
C ILE A 40 11.39 -8.20 16.51
N ASN A 41 11.68 -6.98 16.97
CA ASN A 41 11.75 -6.67 18.40
C ASN A 41 10.33 -6.45 18.96
N LYS A 42 9.82 -7.41 19.74
CA LYS A 42 8.56 -7.28 20.48
C LYS A 42 8.84 -6.62 21.83
N SER A 43 8.32 -5.41 22.07
CA SER A 43 8.39 -4.76 23.39
C SER A 43 7.04 -4.85 24.13
N ASN A 44 7.04 -5.38 25.34
CA ASN A 44 5.85 -5.75 26.13
C ASN A 44 5.20 -4.59 26.92
N GLN A 45 5.14 -3.37 26.37
CA GLN A 45 4.48 -2.26 27.07
C GLN A 45 3.45 -1.47 26.23
N ALA A 46 3.30 -1.82 24.96
CA ALA A 46 2.18 -1.40 24.13
C ALA A 46 1.73 -2.60 23.29
N ASP A 47 0.43 -2.79 23.09
CA ASP A 47 -0.12 -3.71 22.10
C ASP A 47 0.12 -3.18 20.67
N LEU A 48 1.35 -2.76 20.40
CA LEU A 48 1.80 -2.12 19.17
C LEU A 48 2.69 -3.10 18.42
N VAL A 49 2.32 -3.41 17.18
CA VAL A 49 3.18 -4.13 16.25
C VAL A 49 3.99 -3.10 15.49
N ILE A 50 5.32 -3.29 15.46
CA ILE A 50 6.23 -2.52 14.63
C ILE A 50 6.89 -3.51 13.67
N ILE A 51 6.70 -3.30 12.37
CA ILE A 51 7.39 -4.05 11.33
C ILE A 51 8.39 -3.12 10.66
N HIS A 52 9.65 -3.54 10.61
CA HIS A 52 10.73 -2.80 9.97
C HIS A 52 11.35 -3.66 8.87
N ARG A 53 11.52 -3.07 7.69
CA ARG A 53 12.26 -3.65 6.57
C ARG A 53 13.22 -2.61 6.03
N MET A 54 14.49 -2.96 5.99
CA MET A 54 15.52 -2.20 5.29
C MET A 54 15.76 -2.81 3.91
N VAL A 55 15.93 -1.97 2.89
CA VAL A 55 16.33 -2.40 1.55
C VAL A 55 17.63 -1.73 1.13
N ASN A 56 18.50 -2.48 0.44
CA ASN A 56 19.84 -2.04 0.02
C ASN A 56 19.83 -1.17 -1.26
N TYR A 57 18.80 -0.34 -1.42
CA TYR A 57 18.68 0.66 -2.48
C TYR A 57 17.88 1.84 -1.96
N GLN A 58 18.05 3.00 -2.58
CA GLN A 58 17.25 4.18 -2.25
C GLN A 58 15.89 4.11 -2.95
N ILE A 59 14.82 4.24 -2.19
CA ILE A 59 13.50 4.61 -2.69
C ILE A 59 13.40 6.13 -2.54
N PRO A 60 13.30 6.91 -3.63
CA PRO A 60 13.49 8.36 -3.59
C PRO A 60 12.24 9.13 -3.09
N VAL A 61 11.66 8.68 -1.97
CA VAL A 61 10.53 9.31 -1.29
C VAL A 61 10.67 9.15 0.23
N ALA A 62 10.35 10.22 0.95
CA ALA A 62 10.10 10.17 2.39
C ALA A 62 8.59 10.12 2.62
N ILE A 63 8.13 9.20 3.46
CA ILE A 63 6.71 9.07 3.85
C ILE A 63 6.66 9.11 5.36
N SER A 64 5.70 9.84 5.92
CA SER A 64 5.40 9.83 7.35
C SER A 64 3.91 10.07 7.55
N THR A 65 3.09 9.08 7.21
CA THR A 65 1.63 9.23 7.21
C THR A 65 0.95 8.35 8.26
N LYS A 66 -0.19 8.84 8.74
CA LYS A 66 -1.16 8.09 9.52
C LYS A 66 -2.40 7.85 8.68
N ILE A 67 -2.75 6.59 8.53
CA ILE A 67 -3.94 6.14 7.82
C ILE A 67 -4.96 5.70 8.84
N SER A 68 -6.11 6.37 8.86
CA SER A 68 -7.26 5.98 9.69
C SER A 68 -8.36 5.38 8.82
N TYR A 69 -8.87 4.21 9.19
CA TYR A 69 -10.00 3.57 8.52
C TYR A 69 -10.97 2.97 9.54
N ILE A 70 -12.23 2.80 9.13
CA ILE A 70 -13.31 2.32 10.00
C ILE A 70 -13.63 0.88 9.65
N ARG A 71 -13.57 -0.02 10.64
CA ARG A 71 -14.01 -1.41 10.50
C ARG A 71 -15.51 -1.52 10.24
N PRO A 72 -15.96 -2.65 9.66
CA PRO A 72 -17.33 -3.11 9.88
C PRO A 72 -17.59 -3.16 11.38
N LYS A 73 -18.65 -2.50 11.86
CA LYS A 73 -19.00 -2.24 13.28
C LYS A 73 -18.41 -0.96 13.91
N GLY A 74 -17.87 -0.03 13.10
CA GLY A 74 -17.62 1.34 13.54
C GLY A 74 -16.39 1.56 14.41
N LYS A 75 -15.49 0.57 14.52
CA LYS A 75 -14.22 0.74 15.24
C LYS A 75 -13.19 1.41 14.34
N GLU A 76 -12.64 2.53 14.79
CA GLU A 76 -11.53 3.22 14.12
C GLU A 76 -10.21 2.48 14.37
N GLU A 77 -9.44 2.35 13.32
CA GLU A 77 -8.08 1.82 13.31
C GLU A 77 -7.11 2.85 12.81
N GLU A 78 -5.90 2.81 13.35
CA GLU A 78 -4.80 3.66 12.91
C GLU A 78 -3.61 2.80 12.49
N LEU A 79 -3.06 3.17 11.34
CA LEU A 79 -1.86 2.60 10.76
C LEU A 79 -0.87 3.72 10.50
N PHE A 80 0.37 3.56 10.95
CA PHE A 80 1.46 4.46 10.61
C PHE A 80 2.35 3.80 9.58
N LEU A 81 2.65 4.53 8.50
CA LEU A 81 3.55 4.10 7.45
C LEU A 81 4.64 5.14 7.27
N ILE A 82 5.88 4.70 7.43
CA ILE A 82 7.07 5.55 7.38
C ILE A 82 8.04 4.97 6.37
N CYS A 83 8.52 5.80 5.44
CA CYS A 83 9.61 5.47 4.54
C CYS A 83 10.69 6.54 4.71
N ILE A 84 11.92 6.12 5.04
CA ILE A 84 13.06 7.00 5.27
C ILE A 84 14.11 6.71 4.18
N PRO A 85 14.33 7.63 3.23
CA PRO A 85 15.30 7.46 2.18
C PRO A 85 16.70 7.86 2.66
N TYR A 86 17.64 6.92 2.64
CA TYR A 86 19.07 7.20 2.82
C TYR A 86 19.79 7.14 1.47
N LYS A 87 21.06 7.51 1.45
CA LYS A 87 21.86 7.55 0.21
C LYS A 87 22.00 6.17 -0.45
N GLU A 88 22.13 5.11 0.34
CA GLU A 88 22.48 3.76 -0.13
C GLU A 88 21.42 2.70 0.22
N HIS A 89 20.44 3.07 1.04
CA HIS A 89 19.38 2.17 1.50
C HIS A 89 18.10 2.96 1.78
N SER A 90 17.02 2.27 2.10
CA SER A 90 15.81 2.89 2.63
C SER A 90 15.21 2.02 3.72
N ASP A 91 14.71 2.68 4.76
CA ASP A 91 13.97 2.04 5.84
C ASP A 91 12.48 2.20 5.60
N PHE A 92 11.75 1.11 5.76
CA PHE A 92 10.30 1.09 5.72
C PHE A 92 9.77 0.55 7.06
N ILE A 93 8.92 1.34 7.72
CA ILE A 93 8.39 1.03 9.05
C ILE A 93 6.87 1.10 8.97
N ILE A 94 6.22 0.04 9.45
CA ILE A 94 4.77 -0.07 9.62
C ILE A 94 4.49 -0.19 11.11
N MET A 95 3.57 0.62 11.64
CA MET A 95 3.14 0.50 13.03
C MET A 95 1.62 0.47 13.14
N PHE A 96 1.09 -0.46 13.93
CA PHE A 96 -0.34 -0.58 14.18
C PHE A 96 -0.64 -1.25 15.51
N ASP A 97 -1.83 -0.99 16.06
CA ASP A 97 -2.32 -1.66 17.26
C ASP A 97 -2.71 -3.12 16.93
N LYS A 98 -2.13 -4.08 17.64
CA LYS A 98 -2.29 -5.52 17.41
C LYS A 98 -3.76 -5.96 17.51
N HIS A 99 -4.49 -5.47 18.50
CA HIS A 99 -5.87 -5.91 18.76
C HIS A 99 -6.88 -5.17 17.91
N LYS A 100 -6.49 -3.99 17.42
CA LYS A 100 -7.33 -3.18 16.54
C LYS A 100 -7.04 -3.37 15.09
N SER A 101 -5.89 -3.91 14.65
CA SER A 101 -5.51 -4.00 13.23
C SER A 101 -6.22 -5.14 12.49
N LEU A 102 -6.96 -4.84 11.41
CA LEU A 102 -7.64 -5.85 10.56
C LEU A 102 -6.64 -6.79 9.89
N PHE A 103 -5.38 -6.37 9.89
CA PHE A 103 -4.27 -6.98 9.20
C PHE A 103 -3.30 -7.68 10.17
N ALA A 104 -3.59 -7.66 11.49
CA ALA A 104 -2.77 -8.33 12.49
C ALA A 104 -2.70 -9.85 12.27
N ASP A 105 -3.81 -10.45 11.80
CA ASP A 105 -3.96 -11.91 11.70
C ASP A 105 -3.98 -12.44 10.25
N ASN A 106 -3.86 -11.55 9.24
CA ASN A 106 -4.12 -11.88 7.83
C ASN A 106 -2.89 -11.74 6.91
N ASP A 107 -1.68 -11.67 7.46
CA ASP A 107 -0.42 -11.54 6.70
C ASP A 107 -0.37 -10.42 5.64
N TYR A 108 -1.32 -9.47 5.67
CA TYR A 108 -1.50 -8.47 4.62
C TYR A 108 -0.27 -7.57 4.45
N TYR A 109 0.29 -7.09 5.55
CA TYR A 109 1.52 -6.31 5.50
C TYR A 109 2.73 -7.19 5.19
N LEU A 110 2.72 -8.47 5.57
CA LEU A 110 3.79 -9.40 5.22
C LEU A 110 3.82 -9.66 3.71
N HIS A 111 2.68 -9.69 3.03
CA HIS A 111 2.61 -9.77 1.57
C HIS A 111 3.36 -8.60 0.89
N TYR A 112 3.14 -7.37 1.37
CA TYR A 112 3.87 -6.20 0.84
C TYR A 112 5.35 -6.23 1.16
N LEU A 113 5.74 -6.87 2.26
CA LEU A 113 7.13 -7.01 2.66
C LEU A 113 7.83 -8.24 2.08
N ALA A 114 7.11 -9.11 1.38
CA ALA A 114 7.65 -10.35 0.83
C ALA A 114 8.68 -10.11 -0.27
N ASN A 115 8.52 -9.06 -1.07
CA ASN A 115 9.44 -8.73 -2.16
C ASN A 115 9.53 -7.22 -2.41
N ASP A 116 10.56 -6.79 -3.16
CA ASP A 116 10.86 -5.38 -3.43
C ASP A 116 9.77 -4.69 -4.27
N LEU A 117 9.14 -5.40 -5.22
CA LEU A 117 8.09 -4.86 -6.08
C LEU A 117 6.78 -4.62 -5.33
N ASN A 118 6.38 -5.55 -4.46
CA ASN A 118 5.19 -5.38 -3.63
C ASN A 118 5.38 -4.21 -2.65
N MET A 119 6.56 -4.04 -2.08
CA MET A 119 6.84 -2.91 -1.19
C MET A 119 6.74 -1.58 -1.96
N LEU A 120 7.25 -1.55 -3.19
CA LEU A 120 7.11 -0.38 -4.06
C LEU A 120 5.63 -0.09 -4.37
N ASP A 121 4.82 -1.12 -4.61
CA ASP A 121 3.37 -0.96 -4.80
C ASP A 121 2.68 -0.35 -3.57
N LEU A 122 3.05 -0.79 -2.36
CA LEU A 122 2.52 -0.21 -1.14
C LEU A 122 2.90 1.27 -1.01
N ILE A 123 4.14 1.63 -1.31
CA ILE A 123 4.63 3.01 -1.26
C ILE A 123 3.85 3.90 -2.24
N GLU A 124 3.71 3.48 -3.50
CA GLU A 124 2.98 4.26 -4.51
C GLU A 124 1.50 4.41 -4.18
N LYS A 125 0.88 3.35 -3.66
CA LYS A 125 -0.48 3.37 -3.15
C LYS A 125 -0.65 4.35 -1.99
N VAL A 126 0.27 4.34 -1.03
CA VAL A 126 0.25 5.30 0.09
C VAL A 126 0.37 6.72 -0.42
N MET A 127 1.26 6.99 -1.37
CA MET A 127 1.40 8.31 -1.97
C MET A 127 0.10 8.77 -2.65
N ALA A 128 -0.61 7.87 -3.31
CA ALA A 128 -1.87 8.19 -3.98
C ALA A 128 -3.08 8.38 -3.03
N CYS A 129 -2.98 7.88 -1.79
CA CYS A 129 -4.04 7.93 -0.78
C CYS A 129 -3.76 8.88 0.39
N SER A 130 -2.58 9.49 0.47
CA SER A 130 -2.15 10.38 1.55
C SER A 130 -1.46 11.62 1.01
N ASP A 131 -1.26 12.62 1.88
CA ASP A 131 -0.61 13.90 1.59
C ASP A 131 0.69 14.12 2.37
N ASP A 132 1.01 13.23 3.34
CA ASP A 132 2.21 13.33 4.18
C ASP A 132 3.42 12.58 3.59
N TRP A 133 3.90 13.05 2.44
CA TRP A 133 5.09 12.52 1.78
C TRP A 133 5.89 13.59 1.00
N TRP A 134 7.17 13.33 0.80
CA TRP A 134 8.11 14.19 0.08
C TRP A 134 8.90 13.36 -0.93
N ILE A 135 8.66 13.61 -2.21
CA ILE A 135 9.33 12.91 -3.30
C ILE A 135 10.55 13.70 -3.79
N ASN A 136 11.61 13.01 -4.22
CA ASN A 136 12.70 13.68 -4.92
C ASN A 136 12.15 14.34 -6.21
N PRO A 137 12.38 15.65 -6.44
CA PRO A 137 11.85 16.35 -7.61
C PRO A 137 12.23 15.72 -8.95
N SER A 138 13.36 15.02 -9.05
CA SER A 138 13.75 14.33 -10.28
C SER A 138 12.76 13.23 -10.68
N VAL A 139 12.20 12.52 -9.70
CA VAL A 139 11.22 11.45 -9.94
C VAL A 139 9.98 12.05 -10.60
N TYR A 140 9.41 13.09 -9.99
CA TYR A 140 8.24 13.76 -10.56
C TYR A 140 8.53 14.35 -11.94
N LYS A 141 9.71 14.97 -12.15
CA LYS A 141 10.10 15.54 -13.45
C LYS A 141 10.20 14.49 -14.55
N ASN A 142 10.65 13.28 -14.22
CA ASN A 142 10.83 12.17 -15.16
C ASN A 142 9.51 11.49 -15.56
N LEU A 143 8.41 11.69 -14.81
CA LEU A 143 7.10 11.21 -15.23
C LEU A 143 6.68 11.87 -16.55
N SER A 144 6.01 11.11 -17.41
CA SER A 144 5.35 11.69 -18.59
C SER A 144 4.25 12.67 -18.18
N GLU A 145 3.96 13.66 -19.03
CA GLU A 145 2.91 14.65 -18.74
C GLU A 145 1.54 14.00 -18.49
N ASP A 146 1.23 12.93 -19.22
CA ASP A 146 -0.01 12.20 -19.03
C ASP A 146 -0.06 11.47 -17.68
N LYS A 147 1.05 10.85 -17.24
CA LYS A 147 1.15 10.23 -15.90
C LYS A 147 1.04 11.29 -14.79
N LYS A 148 1.73 12.43 -14.95
CA LYS A 148 1.63 13.55 -14.00
C LYS A 148 0.20 14.00 -13.85
N LYS A 149 -0.52 14.15 -14.96
CA LYS A 149 -1.93 14.55 -14.95
C LYS A 149 -2.77 13.54 -14.18
N VAL A 150 -2.69 12.24 -14.52
CA VAL A 150 -3.45 11.19 -13.82
C VAL A 150 -3.13 11.20 -12.32
N PHE A 151 -1.85 11.24 -11.94
CA PHE A 151 -1.44 11.24 -10.53
C PHE A 151 -1.95 12.47 -9.77
N VAL A 152 -1.83 13.67 -10.35
CA VAL A 152 -2.32 14.91 -9.73
C VAL A 152 -3.85 14.89 -9.59
N ASP A 153 -4.57 14.40 -10.60
CA ASP A 153 -6.02 14.28 -10.52
C ASP A 153 -6.44 13.26 -9.46
N ASP A 154 -5.72 12.13 -9.34
CA ASP A 154 -5.93 11.13 -8.29
C ASP A 154 -5.77 11.70 -6.88
N LEU A 155 -4.72 12.50 -6.65
CA LEU A 155 -4.51 13.22 -5.38
C LEU A 155 -5.62 14.26 -5.13
N LYS A 156 -6.00 15.03 -6.15
CA LYS A 156 -7.01 16.09 -6.06
C LYS A 156 -8.39 15.54 -5.67
N PHE A 157 -8.79 14.40 -6.23
CA PHE A 157 -10.12 13.85 -6.02
C PHE A 157 -10.18 12.79 -4.93
N GLY A 158 -9.05 12.24 -4.45
CA GLY A 158 -9.04 11.22 -3.38
C GLY A 158 -9.86 9.98 -3.76
N THR A 159 -9.85 9.61 -5.03
CA THR A 159 -10.67 8.49 -5.57
C THR A 159 -9.94 7.15 -5.47
N VAL A 160 -8.65 7.15 -5.15
CA VAL A 160 -7.86 5.92 -5.04
C VAL A 160 -8.29 5.16 -3.80
N ASP A 161 -8.72 3.93 -4.02
CA ASP A 161 -9.13 3.01 -2.97
C ASP A 161 -7.90 2.48 -2.23
N ILE A 162 -7.82 2.77 -0.94
CA ILE A 162 -6.72 2.35 -0.06
C ILE A 162 -6.65 0.84 0.14
N PHE A 163 -7.59 0.06 -0.34
CA PHE A 163 -7.45 -1.39 -0.35
C PHE A 163 -6.84 -1.88 -1.66
N LYS A 164 -7.13 -1.22 -2.79
CA LYS A 164 -6.66 -1.64 -4.12
C LYS A 164 -5.21 -1.25 -4.39
N LEU A 165 -4.59 -1.94 -5.33
CA LEU A 165 -3.27 -1.56 -5.85
C LEU A 165 -3.40 -0.30 -6.69
N TYR A 166 -2.40 0.57 -6.61
CA TYR A 166 -2.31 1.70 -7.51
C TYR A 166 -1.89 1.21 -8.90
N ASP A 167 -2.61 1.68 -9.91
CA ASP A 167 -2.58 1.15 -11.28
C ASP A 167 -1.67 1.94 -12.23
N ILE A 168 -0.93 2.92 -11.70
CA ILE A 168 0.20 3.56 -12.37
C ILE A 168 1.48 3.41 -11.54
N SER A 169 2.62 3.35 -12.24
CA SER A 169 3.94 3.43 -11.61
C SER A 169 4.41 4.88 -11.52
N ILE A 170 4.88 5.28 -10.34
CA ILE A 170 5.49 6.58 -10.02
C ILE A 170 7.02 6.47 -10.12
N PHE A 171 7.58 5.34 -9.70
CA PHE A 171 9.03 5.12 -9.67
C PHE A 171 9.49 4.22 -10.83
N ASP A 172 9.21 4.63 -12.07
CA ASP A 172 9.48 3.81 -13.28
C ASP A 172 10.91 3.26 -13.35
N ASP A 173 11.91 4.12 -13.17
CA ASP A 173 13.32 3.71 -13.24
C ASP A 173 13.67 2.66 -12.18
N LEU A 174 13.16 2.83 -10.95
CA LEU A 174 13.39 1.89 -9.86
C LEU A 174 12.65 0.57 -10.11
N ARG A 175 11.40 0.65 -10.58
CA ARG A 175 10.59 -0.52 -10.93
C ARG A 175 11.25 -1.36 -12.02
N ILE A 176 11.79 -0.72 -13.06
CA ILE A 176 12.55 -1.38 -14.13
C ILE A 176 13.79 -2.08 -13.55
N GLN A 177 14.53 -1.43 -12.66
CA GLN A 177 15.70 -2.04 -12.00
C GLN A 177 15.32 -3.30 -11.21
N LEU A 178 14.23 -3.24 -10.43
CA LEU A 178 13.72 -4.37 -9.66
C LEU A 178 13.25 -5.52 -10.57
N ILE A 179 12.48 -5.23 -11.62
CA ILE A 179 12.07 -6.24 -12.61
C ILE A 179 13.29 -6.93 -13.23
N ASN A 180 14.30 -6.17 -13.63
CA ASN A 180 15.52 -6.71 -14.23
C ASN A 180 16.33 -7.56 -13.26
N LYS A 181 16.36 -7.20 -11.97
CA LYS A 181 16.96 -8.03 -10.92
C LYS A 181 16.22 -9.36 -10.81
N TYR A 182 14.90 -9.33 -10.77
CA TYR A 182 14.09 -10.55 -10.64
C TYR A 182 14.21 -11.47 -11.85
N LYS A 183 14.14 -10.95 -13.08
CA LYS A 183 14.37 -11.73 -14.31
C LYS A 183 15.72 -12.47 -14.32
N LYS A 184 16.73 -11.97 -13.60
CA LYS A 184 18.08 -12.56 -13.52
C LYS A 184 18.26 -13.54 -12.36
N CYS A 185 17.59 -13.29 -11.23
CA CYS A 185 17.97 -13.90 -9.94
C CYS A 185 16.88 -14.70 -9.26
N GLU A 186 15.59 -14.47 -9.55
CA GLU A 186 14.50 -15.11 -8.79
C GLU A 186 13.36 -15.53 -9.71
N GLY A 187 12.83 -16.74 -9.49
CA GLY A 187 11.69 -17.30 -10.24
C GLY A 187 10.36 -16.63 -9.88
N ILE A 188 10.28 -15.31 -10.02
CA ILE A 188 9.00 -14.59 -9.89
C ILE A 188 8.08 -15.00 -11.05
N PRO A 189 6.78 -15.21 -10.78
CA PRO A 189 5.81 -15.49 -11.83
C PRO A 189 5.83 -14.44 -12.94
N SER A 190 5.85 -14.90 -14.20
CA SER A 190 5.87 -14.03 -15.38
C SER A 190 4.71 -13.04 -15.38
N GLU A 191 3.56 -13.45 -14.84
CA GLU A 191 2.34 -12.64 -14.73
C GLU A 191 2.56 -11.41 -13.84
N LEU A 192 3.33 -11.54 -12.76
CA LEU A 192 3.66 -10.41 -11.89
C LEU A 192 4.56 -9.40 -12.61
N ILE A 193 5.54 -9.90 -13.37
CA ILE A 193 6.42 -9.06 -14.19
C ILE A 193 5.59 -8.28 -15.24
N GLU A 194 4.73 -8.97 -15.98
CA GLU A 194 3.85 -8.35 -16.97
C GLU A 194 2.94 -7.30 -16.36
N LEU A 195 2.41 -7.55 -15.15
CA LEU A 195 1.59 -6.59 -14.42
C LEU A 195 2.36 -5.30 -14.14
N HIS A 196 3.60 -5.39 -13.65
CA HIS A 196 4.42 -4.22 -13.35
C HIS A 196 4.89 -3.49 -14.61
N GLU A 197 5.20 -4.21 -15.69
CA GLU A 197 5.52 -3.61 -16.99
C GLU A 197 4.32 -2.84 -17.56
N LYS A 198 3.10 -3.38 -17.43
CA LYS A 198 1.88 -2.66 -17.81
C LYS A 198 1.73 -1.35 -17.05
N ARG A 199 1.96 -1.32 -15.73
CA ARG A 199 1.88 -0.08 -14.93
C ARG A 199 2.92 0.99 -15.31
N ILE A 200 4.05 0.58 -15.90
CA ILE A 200 5.04 1.52 -16.42
C ILE A 200 4.54 2.17 -17.71
N HIS A 201 3.89 1.43 -18.60
CA HIS A 201 3.61 1.89 -19.96
C HIS A 201 2.16 2.28 -20.24
N GLN A 202 1.21 1.76 -19.48
CA GLN A 202 -0.21 1.92 -19.72
C GLN A 202 -0.81 2.90 -18.72
N LEU A 203 -1.63 3.81 -19.24
CA LEU A 203 -2.42 4.72 -18.44
C LEU A 203 -3.80 4.13 -18.23
N PRO A 204 -4.33 4.14 -17.00
CA PRO A 204 -5.66 3.68 -16.73
C PRO A 204 -6.69 4.70 -17.24
N LEU A 205 -7.88 4.20 -17.55
CA LEU A 205 -9.03 5.05 -17.84
C LEU A 205 -9.59 5.59 -16.52
N ARG A 206 -9.70 6.90 -16.42
CA ARG A 206 -10.33 7.60 -15.29
C ARG A 206 -11.67 8.17 -15.73
N ASP A 207 -12.60 8.25 -14.78
CA ASP A 207 -13.82 9.02 -14.98
C ASP A 207 -13.49 10.49 -15.23
N ASN A 208 -14.41 11.17 -15.92
CA ASN A 208 -14.26 12.60 -16.18
C ASN A 208 -14.31 13.43 -14.88
N ASP A 209 -13.78 14.64 -14.94
CA ASP A 209 -13.70 15.56 -13.80
C ASP A 209 -15.04 15.83 -13.11
N GLU A 210 -16.14 15.87 -13.87
CA GLU A 210 -17.47 16.13 -13.32
C GLU A 210 -17.92 14.99 -12.39
N LEU A 211 -17.83 13.75 -12.88
CA LEU A 211 -18.17 12.56 -12.09
C LEU A 211 -17.30 12.43 -10.84
N ARG A 212 -15.99 12.63 -10.97
CA ARG A 212 -15.05 12.56 -9.82
C ARG A 212 -15.34 13.64 -8.78
N LYS A 213 -15.73 14.84 -9.22
CA LYS A 213 -16.16 15.93 -8.34
C LYS A 213 -17.48 15.61 -7.63
N GLU A 214 -18.43 15.00 -8.33
CA GLU A 214 -19.68 14.53 -7.71
C GLU A 214 -19.41 13.47 -6.64
N GLU A 215 -18.55 12.50 -6.92
CA GLU A 215 -18.16 11.48 -5.94
C GLU A 215 -17.46 12.08 -4.72
N LEU A 216 -16.52 13.01 -4.93
CA LEU A 216 -15.86 13.72 -3.84
C LEU A 216 -16.89 14.49 -2.99
N ASN A 217 -17.81 15.22 -3.63
CA ASN A 217 -18.88 15.92 -2.92
C ASN A 217 -19.76 14.97 -2.11
N LYS A 218 -20.13 13.80 -2.67
CA LYS A 218 -20.87 12.76 -1.93
C LYS A 218 -20.09 12.29 -0.72
N LYS A 219 -18.78 12.01 -0.86
CA LYS A 219 -17.90 11.60 0.26
C LYS A 219 -17.79 12.68 1.34
N LEU A 220 -17.71 13.95 0.95
CA LEU A 220 -17.64 15.08 1.90
C LEU A 220 -18.97 15.33 2.62
N MET A 221 -20.10 15.04 1.97
CA MET A 221 -21.44 15.22 2.54
C MET A 221 -21.93 14.01 3.36
N ALA A 222 -21.37 12.81 3.15
CA ALA A 222 -21.79 11.60 3.86
C ALA A 222 -21.73 11.75 5.41
N PRO A 223 -20.65 12.28 6.03
CA PRO A 223 -20.61 12.50 7.47
C PRO A 223 -21.66 13.52 7.95
N PHE A 224 -22.05 14.47 7.11
CA PHE A 224 -23.06 15.48 7.45
C PHE A 224 -24.47 14.87 7.47
N LEU A 225 -24.76 13.91 6.59
CA LEU A 225 -26.08 13.26 6.52
C LEU A 225 -26.29 12.23 7.62
N ASP A 226 -25.23 11.53 8.06
CA ASP A 226 -25.31 10.57 9.16
C ASP A 226 -25.52 11.27 10.52
N PHE A 227 -24.97 12.48 10.69
CA PHE A 227 -25.16 13.31 11.89
C PHE A 227 -26.63 13.74 12.14
N TRP A 228 -27.47 13.81 11.08
CA TRP A 228 -28.89 14.15 11.21
C TRP A 228 -29.82 12.92 11.29
N ARG A 229 -29.25 11.71 11.27
CA ARG A 229 -29.99 10.44 11.40
C ARG A 229 -29.90 9.84 12.81
N GLU A 230 -29.09 10.43 13.70
CA GLU A 230 -29.07 10.18 15.16
C GLU A 230 -30.00 11.15 15.90
#